data_AF-A0AAE0GR40-F1
#
_entry.id   AF-A0AAE0GR40-F1
#
_cell.length_a   1.000
_cell.length_b   1.000
_cell.length_c   1.000
_cell.angle_alpha   90.00
_cell.angle_beta   90.00
_cell.angle_gamma   90.00
#
_symmetry.space_group_name_H-M   'P 1'
#
loop_
_entity.id
_entity.type
_entity.pdbx_description
1 polymer ?
#
loop_
_entity_poly.entity_id
_entity_poly.type
_entity_poly.pdbx_seq_one_letter_code
_entity_poly.pdbx_strand_id
1 'polypeptide(L)'
;ASTSTKLKNRHLNKADTESLVKKVWSEKKLEDEKREEDKKDKLDLVTYLGVFMKAEYGVDSMIPEMGYNFLAGLYKYQYDADCELFLKIVSGEVGEEVYWDQMKLLSDLQALFVTLDEKANGGQSRGSVPLGAFKIGLRDFFKSKGEDDFDALIEALRIQCEKTHKNEWKTKQVVYTQLFEEDEKHDQGPFAEAVRNQHLKIRVEYVEDLESMLILVNGTNEKVDMKIAAKAIQGVDQGLSTQALNDLVARGFAREPSEILSANAEGGAGVEPIPVTDFLKNFKSGIISRVTKRSNTKAVKDSTGRKGRRGSTRLSIVANAVGAAAKTKITKS
;
A
#
# COMPACT_ATOMS: atom_id res chain seq x y z
N ALA A 1 30.56 -25.37 11.38
CA ALA A 1 31.30 -24.14 11.00
C ALA A 1 30.38 -23.29 10.15
N SER A 2 29.97 -22.11 10.63
CA SER A 2 29.16 -21.17 9.85
C SER A 2 30.10 -20.32 9.00
N THR A 3 30.31 -20.71 7.75
CA THR A 3 31.06 -19.88 6.79
C THR A 3 30.22 -18.63 6.50
N SER A 4 30.68 -17.49 7.01
CA SER A 4 30.12 -16.17 6.67
C SER A 4 30.42 -15.88 5.20
N THR A 5 29.53 -16.29 4.32
CA THR A 5 29.60 -15.98 2.89
C THR A 5 29.34 -14.48 2.73
N LYS A 6 30.38 -13.73 2.36
CA LYS A 6 30.24 -12.30 2.04
C LYS A 6 29.48 -12.16 0.73
N LEU A 7 28.29 -11.58 0.77
CA LEU A 7 27.50 -11.27 -0.43
C LEU A 7 28.09 -10.02 -1.10
N LYS A 8 28.24 -10.04 -2.43
CA LYS A 8 28.75 -8.90 -3.18
C LYS A 8 27.65 -7.85 -3.36
N ASN A 9 27.91 -6.62 -2.94
CA ASN A 9 27.06 -5.49 -3.30
C ASN A 9 27.36 -5.09 -4.75
N ARG A 10 26.36 -5.24 -5.62
CA ARG A 10 26.38 -4.90 -7.04
C ARG A 10 25.90 -3.47 -7.32
N HIS A 11 25.39 -2.77 -6.31
CA HIS A 11 24.93 -1.38 -6.42
C HIS A 11 23.91 -1.19 -7.55
N LEU A 12 22.78 -1.91 -7.49
CA LEU A 12 21.67 -1.69 -8.43
C LEU A 12 21.32 -0.20 -8.50
N ASN A 13 21.17 0.29 -9.72
CA ASN A 13 20.74 1.65 -9.97
C ASN A 13 19.20 1.75 -9.84
N LYS A 14 18.65 2.97 -9.98
CA LYS A 14 17.22 3.23 -9.80
C LYS A 14 16.39 2.45 -10.84
N ALA A 15 16.72 2.64 -12.12
CA ALA A 15 16.03 2.02 -13.25
C ALA A 15 16.04 0.48 -13.17
N ASP A 16 17.17 -0.13 -12.78
CA ASP A 16 17.26 -1.59 -12.61
C ASP A 16 16.39 -2.08 -11.45
N THR A 17 16.32 -1.30 -10.35
CA THR A 17 15.50 -1.63 -9.18
C THR A 17 14.01 -1.58 -9.54
N GLU A 18 13.58 -0.52 -10.21
CA GLU A 18 12.18 -0.34 -10.66
C GLU A 18 11.78 -1.36 -11.72
N SER A 19 12.66 -1.62 -12.68
CA SER A 19 12.46 -2.67 -13.69
C SER A 19 12.22 -4.02 -13.02
N LEU A 20 12.99 -4.33 -11.96
CA LEU A 20 12.80 -5.57 -11.21
C LEU A 20 11.49 -5.59 -10.43
N VAL A 21 11.09 -4.47 -9.79
CA VAL A 21 9.76 -4.33 -9.14
C VAL A 21 8.63 -4.60 -10.13
N LYS A 22 8.67 -3.94 -11.30
CA LYS A 22 7.64 -4.09 -12.35
C LYS A 22 7.61 -5.51 -12.91
N LYS A 23 8.79 -6.10 -13.12
CA LYS A 23 8.90 -7.49 -13.59
C LYS A 23 8.29 -8.47 -12.59
N VAL A 24 8.59 -8.32 -11.29
CA VAL A 24 7.98 -9.15 -10.23
C VAL A 24 6.46 -9.04 -10.26
N TRP A 25 5.90 -7.83 -10.34
CA TRP A 25 4.44 -7.66 -10.37
C TRP A 25 3.79 -8.24 -11.62
N SER A 26 4.42 -8.01 -12.78
CA SER A 26 3.93 -8.53 -14.07
C SER A 26 3.90 -10.05 -14.08
N GLU A 27 4.99 -10.71 -13.69
CA GLU A 27 5.05 -12.16 -13.64
C GLU A 27 4.18 -12.75 -12.53
N LYS A 28 4.06 -12.06 -11.39
CA LYS A 28 3.16 -12.48 -10.31
C LYS A 28 1.72 -12.49 -10.77
N LYS A 29 1.29 -11.47 -11.53
CA LYS A 29 -0.05 -11.42 -12.10
C LYS A 29 -0.34 -12.67 -12.94
N LEU A 30 0.59 -13.04 -13.82
CA LEU A 30 0.46 -14.23 -14.67
C LEU A 30 0.45 -15.54 -13.85
N GLU A 31 1.29 -15.64 -12.82
CA GLU A 31 1.29 -16.81 -11.92
C GLU A 31 0.01 -16.91 -11.10
N ASP A 32 -0.53 -15.78 -10.62
CA ASP A 32 -1.81 -15.76 -9.89
C ASP A 32 -2.96 -16.16 -10.82
N GLU A 33 -3.02 -15.66 -12.05
CA GLU A 33 -4.01 -16.08 -13.07
C GLU A 33 -3.94 -17.58 -13.35
N LYS A 34 -2.73 -18.11 -13.56
CA LYS A 34 -2.50 -19.55 -13.76
C LYS A 34 -2.90 -20.39 -12.55
N ARG A 35 -2.63 -19.90 -11.33
CA ARG A 35 -3.02 -20.60 -10.10
C ARG A 35 -4.52 -20.67 -9.93
N GLU A 36 -5.22 -19.59 -10.24
CA GLU A 36 -6.68 -19.57 -10.24
C GLU A 36 -7.25 -20.58 -11.26
N GLU A 37 -6.71 -20.63 -12.48
CA GLU A 37 -7.08 -21.65 -13.48
C GLU A 37 -6.85 -23.09 -12.97
N ASP A 38 -5.72 -23.30 -12.29
CA ASP A 38 -5.37 -24.56 -11.65
C ASP A 38 -6.13 -24.85 -10.34
N LYS A 39 -7.01 -23.94 -9.88
CA LYS A 39 -7.71 -23.99 -8.58
C LYS A 39 -6.75 -24.13 -7.38
N LYS A 40 -5.63 -23.43 -7.43
CA LYS A 40 -4.62 -23.34 -6.37
C LYS A 40 -4.68 -21.98 -5.72
N ASP A 41 -4.39 -21.95 -4.42
CA ASP A 41 -4.24 -20.68 -3.71
C ASP A 41 -3.11 -19.83 -4.30
N LYS A 42 -3.35 -18.51 -4.36
CA LYS A 42 -2.34 -17.51 -4.70
C LYS A 42 -1.20 -17.54 -3.70
N LEU A 43 -0.01 -17.20 -4.17
CA LEU A 43 1.14 -17.00 -3.30
C LEU A 43 1.18 -15.56 -2.83
N ASP A 44 1.43 -15.33 -1.55
CA ASP A 44 1.79 -14.00 -1.07
C ASP A 44 3.09 -13.52 -1.74
N LEU A 45 3.25 -12.20 -1.86
CA LEU A 45 4.38 -11.59 -2.55
C LEU A 45 5.74 -12.08 -2.04
N VAL A 46 5.91 -12.31 -0.74
CA VAL A 46 7.21 -12.73 -0.17
C VAL A 46 7.52 -14.16 -0.60
N THR A 47 6.53 -15.05 -0.54
CA THR A 47 6.67 -16.42 -1.04
C THR A 47 6.92 -16.45 -2.54
N TYR A 48 6.16 -15.66 -3.31
CA TYR A 48 6.32 -15.54 -4.75
C TYR A 48 7.71 -14.98 -5.12
N LEU A 49 8.22 -13.98 -4.42
CA LEU A 49 9.53 -13.39 -4.68
C LEU A 49 10.64 -14.44 -4.60
N GLY A 50 10.54 -15.41 -3.69
CA GLY A 50 11.47 -16.55 -3.63
C GLY A 50 11.40 -17.46 -4.87
N VAL A 51 10.21 -17.66 -5.44
CA VAL A 51 10.01 -18.40 -6.69
C VAL A 51 10.57 -17.61 -7.87
N PHE A 52 10.25 -16.33 -7.96
CA PHE A 52 10.74 -15.41 -8.98
C PHE A 52 12.27 -15.36 -9.02
N MET A 53 12.92 -15.15 -7.86
CA MET A 53 14.38 -15.07 -7.78
C MET A 53 15.08 -16.36 -8.23
N LYS A 54 14.46 -17.52 -7.98
CA LYS A 54 14.96 -18.80 -8.50
C LYS A 54 14.85 -18.90 -10.01
N ALA A 55 13.69 -18.54 -10.56
CA ALA A 55 13.45 -18.60 -11.99
C ALA A 55 14.37 -17.63 -12.75
N GLU A 56 14.56 -16.43 -12.22
CA GLU A 56 15.34 -15.37 -12.86
C GLU A 56 16.85 -15.63 -12.85
N TYR A 57 17.39 -16.11 -11.71
CA TYR A 57 18.85 -16.19 -11.53
C TYR A 57 19.39 -17.63 -11.58
N GLY A 58 18.55 -18.65 -11.42
CA GLY A 58 18.85 -20.08 -11.64
C GLY A 58 19.92 -20.73 -10.74
N VAL A 59 20.83 -19.95 -10.16
CA VAL A 59 21.98 -20.40 -9.38
C VAL A 59 21.73 -20.11 -7.90
N ASP A 60 21.68 -21.16 -7.08
CA ASP A 60 21.35 -21.07 -5.65
C ASP A 60 22.25 -20.11 -4.86
N SER A 61 23.50 -19.94 -5.28
CA SER A 61 24.44 -18.99 -4.66
C SER A 61 24.17 -17.53 -5.05
N MET A 62 23.55 -17.26 -6.21
CA MET A 62 23.22 -15.91 -6.67
C MET A 62 21.93 -15.38 -6.07
N ILE A 63 20.97 -16.25 -5.72
CA ILE A 63 19.69 -15.85 -5.12
C ILE A 63 19.86 -14.95 -3.87
N PRO A 64 20.63 -15.35 -2.84
CA PRO A 64 20.81 -14.49 -1.66
C PRO A 64 21.56 -13.19 -1.99
N GLU A 65 22.51 -13.22 -2.93
CA GLU A 65 23.23 -12.02 -3.39
C GLU A 65 22.30 -11.04 -4.10
N MET A 66 21.51 -11.51 -5.07
CA MET A 66 20.57 -10.68 -5.81
C MET A 66 19.42 -10.20 -4.93
N GLY A 67 18.91 -11.04 -4.03
CA GLY A 67 17.90 -10.65 -3.04
C GLY A 67 18.41 -9.52 -2.11
N TYR A 68 19.66 -9.62 -1.64
CA TYR A 68 20.28 -8.56 -0.84
C TYR A 68 20.42 -7.26 -1.64
N ASN A 69 20.89 -7.34 -2.88
CA ASN A 69 21.06 -6.17 -3.75
C ASN A 69 19.73 -5.50 -4.09
N PHE A 70 18.70 -6.29 -4.38
CA PHE A 70 17.36 -5.77 -4.64
C PHE A 70 16.80 -5.05 -3.42
N LEU A 71 16.89 -5.67 -2.24
CA LEU A 71 16.46 -5.03 -1.00
C LEU A 71 17.25 -3.75 -0.68
N ALA A 72 18.57 -3.75 -0.93
CA ALA A 72 19.40 -2.55 -0.78
C ALA A 72 18.99 -1.44 -1.77
N GLY A 73 18.64 -1.80 -3.00
CA GLY A 73 18.07 -0.89 -4.00
C GLY A 73 16.76 -0.28 -3.52
N LEU A 74 15.81 -1.11 -3.08
CA LEU A 74 14.52 -0.66 -2.53
C LEU A 74 14.70 0.33 -1.38
N TYR A 75 15.61 0.07 -0.43
CA TYR A 75 15.91 1.02 0.65
C TYR A 75 16.54 2.33 0.15
N LYS A 76 17.44 2.25 -0.84
CA LYS A 76 18.12 3.42 -1.41
C LYS A 76 17.14 4.31 -2.18
N TYR A 77 16.15 3.72 -2.84
CA TYR A 77 15.19 4.37 -3.71
C TYR A 77 13.79 4.46 -3.10
N GLN A 78 13.63 4.28 -1.78
CA GLN A 78 12.34 4.31 -1.08
C GLN A 78 11.57 5.66 -1.17
N TYR A 79 12.15 6.68 -1.80
CA TYR A 79 11.45 7.94 -2.10
C TYR A 79 10.61 7.83 -3.38
N ASP A 80 10.87 6.82 -4.21
CA ASP A 80 10.06 6.45 -5.35
C ASP A 80 8.85 5.62 -4.88
N ALA A 81 7.69 5.86 -5.47
CA ALA A 81 6.41 5.29 -5.04
C ALA A 81 6.33 3.77 -5.26
N ASP A 82 6.90 3.25 -6.35
CA ASP A 82 6.93 1.82 -6.65
C ASP A 82 7.86 1.10 -5.66
N CYS A 83 9.05 1.65 -5.44
CA CYS A 83 10.01 1.12 -4.50
C CYS A 83 9.50 1.15 -3.05
N GLU A 84 8.89 2.26 -2.62
CA GLU A 84 8.34 2.39 -1.27
C GLU A 84 7.23 1.36 -1.02
N LEU A 85 6.25 1.28 -1.93
CA LEU A 85 5.13 0.36 -1.78
C LEU A 85 5.61 -1.09 -1.75
N PHE A 86 6.46 -1.48 -2.70
CA PHE A 86 7.01 -2.83 -2.75
C PHE A 86 7.74 -3.17 -1.44
N LEU A 87 8.61 -2.26 -0.96
CA LEU A 87 9.34 -2.43 0.29
C LEU A 87 8.40 -2.60 1.50
N LYS A 88 7.33 -1.80 1.57
CA LYS A 88 6.33 -1.90 2.65
C LYS A 88 5.56 -3.21 2.62
N ILE A 89 5.23 -3.73 1.44
CA ILE A 89 4.55 -5.03 1.31
C ILE A 89 5.48 -6.17 1.75
N VAL A 90 6.71 -6.22 1.21
CA VAL A 90 7.64 -7.32 1.55
C VAL A 90 8.12 -7.29 3.01
N SER A 91 8.04 -6.14 3.67
CA SER A 91 8.32 -5.99 5.10
C SER A 91 7.10 -6.25 5.99
N GLY A 92 5.92 -6.49 5.42
CA GLY A 92 4.66 -6.69 6.14
C GLY A 92 4.11 -5.43 6.81
N GLU A 93 4.55 -4.24 6.39
CA GLU A 93 4.00 -2.97 6.88
C GLU A 93 2.60 -2.70 6.32
N VAL A 94 2.34 -3.15 5.08
CA VAL A 94 1.04 -3.08 4.40
C VAL A 94 0.77 -4.40 3.68
N GLY A 95 -0.51 -4.75 3.47
CA GLY A 95 -0.88 -5.94 2.71
C GLY A 95 -0.67 -5.79 1.21
N GLU A 96 -0.57 -6.94 0.53
CA GLU A 96 -0.31 -7.01 -0.92
C GLU A 96 -1.45 -6.39 -1.76
N GLU A 97 -2.68 -6.52 -1.28
CA GLU A 97 -3.88 -5.97 -1.91
C GLU A 97 -3.83 -4.46 -2.10
N VAL A 98 -2.97 -3.75 -1.36
CA VAL A 98 -2.74 -2.31 -1.53
C VAL A 98 -2.15 -1.98 -2.91
N TYR A 99 -1.33 -2.87 -3.48
CA TYR A 99 -0.83 -2.68 -4.84
C TYR A 99 -1.97 -2.70 -5.86
N TRP A 100 -2.82 -3.72 -5.80
CA TRP A 100 -3.96 -3.87 -6.70
C TRP A 100 -4.98 -2.75 -6.52
N ASP A 101 -5.22 -2.33 -5.28
CA ASP A 101 -6.09 -1.19 -4.98
C ASP A 101 -5.53 0.13 -5.52
N GLN A 102 -4.21 0.35 -5.44
CA GLN A 102 -3.58 1.52 -6.04
C GLN A 102 -3.68 1.50 -7.58
N MET A 103 -3.51 0.34 -8.23
CA MET A 103 -3.70 0.23 -9.68
C MET A 103 -5.16 0.52 -10.07
N LYS A 104 -6.12 0.00 -9.29
CA LYS A 104 -7.54 0.30 -9.48
C LYS A 104 -7.84 1.79 -9.31
N LEU A 105 -7.28 2.44 -8.29
CA LEU A 105 -7.41 3.88 -8.06
C LEU A 105 -6.99 4.70 -9.28
N LEU A 106 -5.84 4.37 -9.88
CA LEU A 106 -5.35 5.08 -11.07
C LEU A 106 -6.29 4.85 -12.27
N SER A 107 -6.78 3.63 -12.46
CA SER A 107 -7.76 3.30 -13.51
C SER A 107 -9.09 4.04 -13.31
N ASP A 108 -9.62 4.08 -12.09
CA ASP A 108 -10.85 4.78 -11.75
C ASP A 108 -10.72 6.30 -11.99
N LEU A 109 -9.56 6.89 -11.68
CA LEU A 109 -9.26 8.30 -11.98
C LEU A 109 -9.20 8.59 -13.48
N GLN A 110 -8.58 7.70 -14.27
CA GLN A 110 -8.58 7.84 -15.73
C GLN A 110 -10.01 7.79 -16.28
N ALA A 111 -10.83 6.85 -15.82
CA ALA A 111 -12.23 6.74 -16.22
C ALA A 111 -13.06 7.98 -15.83
N LEU A 112 -12.80 8.55 -14.65
CA LEU A 112 -13.39 9.82 -14.23
C LEU A 112 -13.04 10.94 -15.22
N PHE A 113 -11.77 11.08 -15.61
CA PHE A 113 -11.35 12.15 -16.52
C PHE A 113 -11.93 11.99 -17.92
N VAL A 114 -12.02 10.76 -18.43
CA VAL A 114 -12.75 10.47 -19.68
C VAL A 114 -14.21 10.92 -19.58
N THR A 115 -14.89 10.59 -18.48
CA THR A 115 -16.29 10.98 -18.26
C THR A 115 -16.46 12.52 -18.21
N LEU A 116 -15.54 13.23 -17.56
CA LEU A 116 -15.56 14.69 -17.49
C LEU A 116 -15.31 15.35 -18.85
N ASP A 117 -14.40 14.77 -19.64
CA ASP A 117 -14.06 15.20 -20.99
C ASP A 117 -15.27 15.04 -21.93
N GLU A 118 -15.86 13.84 -21.98
CA GLU A 118 -17.07 13.58 -22.77
C GLU A 118 -18.20 14.53 -22.39
N LYS A 119 -18.43 14.77 -21.10
CA LYS A 119 -19.43 15.73 -20.62
C LYS A 119 -19.15 17.16 -21.08
N ALA A 120 -17.88 17.57 -21.11
CA ALA A 120 -17.49 18.91 -21.57
C ALA A 120 -17.54 19.06 -23.09
N ASN A 121 -17.43 17.96 -23.84
CA ASN A 121 -17.25 17.94 -25.29
C ASN A 121 -18.40 17.24 -26.06
N GLY A 122 -19.61 17.20 -25.49
CA GLY A 122 -20.81 16.71 -26.18
C GLY A 122 -20.83 15.21 -26.45
N GLY A 123 -20.24 14.41 -25.55
CA GLY A 123 -20.19 12.95 -25.62
C GLY A 123 -18.96 12.38 -26.33
N GLN A 124 -17.97 13.22 -26.66
CA GLN A 124 -16.72 12.76 -27.30
C GLN A 124 -15.52 13.06 -26.39
N SER A 125 -14.68 12.06 -26.16
CA SER A 125 -13.39 12.25 -25.50
C SER A 125 -12.39 12.93 -26.45
N ARG A 126 -11.77 14.03 -25.99
CA ARG A 126 -10.73 14.78 -26.70
C ARG A 126 -9.35 14.70 -26.02
N GLY A 127 -9.23 13.96 -24.94
CA GLY A 127 -8.01 13.81 -24.16
C GLY A 127 -7.68 15.02 -23.26
N SER A 128 -8.60 15.97 -23.09
CA SER A 128 -8.42 17.10 -22.18
C SER A 128 -9.70 17.51 -21.45
N VAL A 129 -9.54 18.03 -20.23
CA VAL A 129 -10.64 18.47 -19.36
C VAL A 129 -10.41 19.93 -18.92
N PRO A 130 -11.45 20.79 -18.92
CA PRO A 130 -11.34 22.13 -18.34
C PRO A 130 -10.92 22.06 -16.87
N LEU A 131 -9.92 22.85 -16.46
CA LEU A 131 -9.32 22.79 -15.12
C LEU A 131 -10.36 22.93 -13.99
N GLY A 132 -11.39 23.75 -14.18
CA GLY A 132 -12.48 23.88 -13.20
C GLY A 132 -13.27 22.58 -13.01
N ALA A 133 -13.64 21.92 -14.11
CA ALA A 133 -14.34 20.63 -14.08
C ALA A 133 -13.43 19.53 -13.51
N PHE A 134 -12.15 19.54 -13.86
CA PHE A 134 -11.14 18.63 -13.31
C PHE A 134 -11.07 18.74 -11.78
N LYS A 135 -10.91 19.96 -11.24
CA LYS A 135 -10.84 20.19 -9.79
C LYS A 135 -12.10 19.73 -9.06
N ILE A 136 -13.28 20.03 -9.60
CA ILE A 136 -14.57 19.61 -9.02
C ILE A 136 -14.67 18.08 -9.03
N GLY A 137 -14.44 17.44 -10.18
CA GLY A 137 -14.52 15.99 -10.29
C GLY A 137 -13.50 15.28 -9.39
N LEU A 138 -12.26 15.79 -9.32
CA LEU A 138 -11.24 15.24 -8.43
C LEU A 138 -11.64 15.39 -6.95
N ARG A 139 -12.27 16.51 -6.59
CA ARG A 139 -12.74 16.74 -5.22
C ARG A 139 -13.90 15.82 -4.85
N ASP A 140 -14.83 15.61 -5.78
CA ASP A 140 -15.94 14.69 -5.63
C ASP A 140 -15.47 13.23 -5.59
N PHE A 141 -14.37 12.89 -6.25
CA PHE A 141 -13.74 11.59 -6.17
C PHE A 141 -13.06 11.39 -4.80
N PHE A 142 -12.33 12.39 -4.30
CA PHE A 142 -11.61 12.34 -3.03
C PHE A 142 -12.34 13.04 -1.86
N LYS A 143 -13.60 12.66 -1.60
CA LYS A 143 -14.45 13.34 -0.59
C LYS A 143 -13.86 13.39 0.83
N SER A 144 -13.17 12.31 1.23
CA SER A 144 -12.60 12.18 2.57
C SER A 144 -11.19 12.78 2.72
N LYS A 145 -10.60 13.28 1.62
CA LYS A 145 -9.26 13.87 1.64
C LYS A 145 -9.29 15.25 2.32
N GLY A 146 -8.29 15.52 3.15
CA GLY A 146 -8.12 16.82 3.82
C GLY A 146 -7.79 17.93 2.82
N GLU A 147 -7.98 19.19 3.21
CA GLU A 147 -7.65 20.34 2.35
C GLU A 147 -6.17 20.35 1.98
N ASP A 148 -5.26 20.21 2.95
CA ASP A 148 -3.82 20.25 2.71
C ASP A 148 -3.36 19.17 1.73
N ASP A 149 -3.86 17.93 1.87
CA ASP A 149 -3.54 16.84 0.94
C ASP A 149 -4.16 17.10 -0.45
N PHE A 150 -5.37 17.66 -0.51
CA PHE A 150 -6.00 18.00 -1.78
C PHE A 150 -5.26 19.14 -2.49
N ASP A 151 -4.86 20.19 -1.77
CA ASP A 151 -4.08 21.30 -2.31
C ASP A 151 -2.72 20.82 -2.81
N ALA A 152 -2.08 19.88 -2.11
CA ALA A 152 -0.85 19.25 -2.59
C ALA A 152 -1.05 18.48 -3.91
N LEU A 153 -2.21 17.83 -4.13
CA LEU A 153 -2.52 17.20 -5.43
C LEU A 153 -2.70 18.24 -6.54
N ILE A 154 -3.39 19.34 -6.24
CA ILE A 154 -3.60 20.42 -7.22
C ILE A 154 -2.27 21.10 -7.57
N GLU A 155 -1.37 21.23 -6.60
CA GLU A 155 -0.04 21.77 -6.81
C GLU A 155 0.83 20.81 -7.65
N ALA A 156 0.78 19.51 -7.38
CA ALA A 156 1.46 18.50 -8.19
C ALA A 156 0.96 18.52 -9.66
N LEU A 157 -0.35 18.67 -9.85
CA LEU A 157 -0.95 18.87 -11.18
C LEU A 157 -0.41 20.13 -11.87
N ARG A 158 -0.38 21.27 -11.15
CA ARG A 158 0.16 22.54 -11.68
C ARG A 158 1.60 22.37 -12.16
N ILE A 159 2.46 21.77 -11.32
CA ILE A 159 3.86 21.51 -11.64
C ILE A 159 3.98 20.65 -12.90
N GLN A 160 3.17 19.59 -13.03
CA GLN A 160 3.19 18.73 -14.21
C GLN A 160 2.74 19.46 -15.47
N CYS A 161 1.61 20.18 -15.43
CA CYS A 161 1.14 20.97 -16.56
C CYS A 161 2.16 22.03 -17.01
N GLU A 162 2.85 22.70 -16.08
CA GLU A 162 3.89 23.68 -16.41
C GLU A 162 5.13 23.07 -17.09
N LYS A 163 5.47 21.83 -16.73
CA LYS A 163 6.60 21.09 -17.30
C LYS A 163 6.29 20.57 -18.71
N THR A 164 5.14 19.93 -18.90
CA THR A 164 4.83 19.20 -20.14
C THR A 164 4.31 20.13 -21.23
N HIS A 165 3.52 21.15 -20.87
CA HIS A 165 2.91 22.05 -21.85
C HIS A 165 2.95 23.49 -21.34
N LYS A 166 3.91 24.27 -21.84
CA LYS A 166 4.26 25.65 -21.39
C LYS A 166 3.10 26.67 -21.34
N ASN A 167 1.87 26.30 -21.64
CA ASN A 167 0.68 27.16 -21.58
C ASN A 167 -0.60 26.49 -21.01
N GLU A 168 -0.61 25.23 -20.59
CA GLU A 168 -1.86 24.53 -20.19
C GLU A 168 -2.55 25.14 -18.96
N TRP A 169 -1.76 25.45 -17.94
CA TRP A 169 -2.28 26.12 -16.75
C TRP A 169 -2.87 27.50 -17.10
N LYS A 170 -2.32 28.17 -18.14
CA LYS A 170 -2.82 29.45 -18.65
C LYS A 170 -4.07 29.27 -19.51
N THR A 171 -4.16 28.20 -20.29
CA THR A 171 -5.34 27.86 -21.11
C THR A 171 -6.48 27.24 -20.28
N LYS A 172 -6.24 26.97 -19.00
CA LYS A 172 -7.19 26.35 -18.06
C LYS A 172 -7.70 24.99 -18.58
N GLN A 173 -6.84 24.24 -19.24
CA GLN A 173 -7.10 22.89 -19.72
C GLN A 173 -6.08 21.93 -19.12
N VAL A 174 -6.50 20.69 -18.87
CA VAL A 174 -5.66 19.61 -18.35
C VAL A 174 -5.68 18.46 -19.35
N VAL A 175 -4.54 18.15 -19.97
CA VAL A 175 -4.40 16.98 -20.86
C VAL A 175 -4.17 15.74 -20.00
N TYR A 176 -5.26 15.04 -19.69
CA TYR A 176 -5.23 13.94 -18.72
C TYR A 176 -4.62 12.66 -19.27
N THR A 177 -4.55 12.49 -20.59
CA THR A 177 -3.98 11.30 -21.24
C THR A 177 -2.52 11.09 -20.87
N GLN A 178 -1.81 12.18 -20.54
CA GLN A 178 -0.38 12.15 -20.19
C GLN A 178 -0.12 12.21 -18.68
N LEU A 179 -1.16 12.30 -17.83
CA LEU A 179 -0.97 12.47 -16.39
C LEU A 179 -0.32 11.27 -15.72
N PHE A 180 -0.57 10.08 -16.27
CA PHE A 180 -0.13 8.79 -15.72
C PHE A 180 0.84 8.06 -16.65
N GLU A 181 1.31 8.71 -17.71
CA GLU A 181 2.36 8.15 -18.56
C GLU A 181 3.69 8.14 -17.81
N GLU A 182 4.49 7.11 -18.07
CA GLU A 182 5.87 7.01 -17.60
C GLU A 182 6.80 7.59 -18.66
N ASP A 183 7.86 8.27 -18.22
CA ASP A 183 8.91 8.71 -19.13
C ASP A 183 9.86 7.55 -19.50
N GLU A 184 10.86 7.84 -20.34
CA GLU A 184 11.87 6.86 -20.77
C GLU A 184 12.69 6.26 -19.62
N LYS A 185 12.65 6.87 -18.43
CA LYS A 185 13.35 6.42 -17.22
C LYS A 185 12.42 5.73 -16.24
N HIS A 186 11.19 5.42 -16.64
CA HIS A 186 10.13 4.86 -15.80
C HIS A 186 9.63 5.80 -14.69
N ASP A 187 9.99 7.09 -14.75
CA ASP A 187 9.52 8.08 -13.79
C ASP A 187 8.08 8.48 -14.15
N GLN A 188 7.19 8.43 -13.16
CA GLN A 188 5.84 8.92 -13.29
C GLN A 188 5.80 10.45 -13.08
N GLY A 189 4.84 11.12 -13.73
CA GLY A 189 4.65 12.55 -13.53
C GLY A 189 4.31 12.91 -12.07
N PRO A 190 4.61 14.16 -11.63
CA PRO A 190 4.38 14.59 -10.24
C PRO A 190 2.97 14.35 -9.72
N PHE A 191 1.94 14.47 -10.57
CA PHE A 191 0.56 14.21 -10.18
C PHE A 191 0.31 12.75 -9.84
N ALA A 192 0.77 11.83 -10.69
CA ALA A 192 0.65 10.39 -10.46
C ALA A 192 1.39 9.98 -9.18
N GLU A 193 2.62 10.44 -8.99
CA GLU A 193 3.38 10.21 -7.75
C GLU A 193 2.63 10.74 -6.51
N ALA A 194 2.08 11.96 -6.58
CA ALA A 194 1.34 12.54 -5.46
C ALA A 194 0.08 11.74 -5.12
N VAL A 195 -0.67 11.27 -6.11
CA VAL A 195 -1.84 10.39 -5.89
C VAL A 195 -1.41 9.10 -5.18
N ARG A 196 -0.35 8.45 -5.68
CA ARG A 196 0.15 7.17 -5.15
C ARG A 196 0.71 7.30 -3.74
N ASN A 197 1.54 8.32 -3.50
CA ASN A 197 2.14 8.60 -2.21
C ASN A 197 1.08 8.95 -1.17
N GLN A 198 0.11 9.80 -1.51
CA GLN A 198 -0.98 10.12 -0.59
C GLN A 198 -1.86 8.90 -0.30
N HIS A 199 -2.10 8.05 -1.29
CA HIS A 199 -2.85 6.80 -1.09
C HIS A 199 -2.19 5.89 -0.06
N LEU A 200 -0.87 5.71 -0.16
CA LEU A 200 -0.09 4.92 0.78
C LEU A 200 0.01 5.58 2.16
N LYS A 201 0.31 6.88 2.19
CA LYS A 201 0.41 7.70 3.41
C LYS A 201 -0.85 7.58 4.27
N ILE A 202 -2.04 7.77 3.68
CA ILE A 202 -3.31 7.74 4.42
C ILE A 202 -3.52 6.38 5.10
N ARG A 203 -3.13 5.27 4.46
CA ARG A 203 -3.24 3.92 5.03
C ARG A 203 -2.31 3.74 6.22
N VAL A 204 -1.04 4.14 6.06
CA VAL A 204 -0.05 4.07 7.13
C VAL A 204 -0.48 4.92 8.32
N GLU A 205 -0.92 6.16 8.07
CA GLU A 205 -1.40 7.07 9.11
C GLU A 205 -2.66 6.56 9.82
N TYR A 206 -3.55 5.86 9.12
CA TYR A 206 -4.71 5.26 9.77
C TYR A 206 -4.30 4.15 10.74
N VAL A 207 -3.39 3.26 10.34
CA VAL A 207 -2.87 2.24 11.26
C VAL A 207 -2.17 2.88 12.46
N GLU A 208 -1.35 3.91 12.25
CA GLU A 208 -0.66 4.61 13.34
C GLU A 208 -1.63 5.29 14.31
N ASP A 209 -2.67 5.94 13.78
CA ASP A 209 -3.72 6.56 14.58
C ASP A 209 -4.51 5.48 15.36
N LEU A 210 -4.76 4.32 14.76
CA LEU A 210 -5.42 3.19 15.41
C LEU A 210 -4.57 2.57 16.52
N GLU A 211 -3.27 2.36 16.28
CA GLU A 211 -2.33 1.90 17.30
C GLU A 211 -2.31 2.87 18.49
N SER A 212 -2.22 4.17 18.21
CA SER A 212 -2.27 5.22 19.24
C SER A 212 -3.60 5.21 20.01
N MET A 213 -4.71 5.03 19.32
CA MET A 213 -6.04 4.98 19.93
C MET A 213 -6.21 3.72 20.78
N LEU A 214 -5.72 2.56 20.30
CA LEU A 214 -5.73 1.31 21.06
C LEU A 214 -4.94 1.47 22.37
N ILE A 215 -3.77 2.11 22.34
CA ILE A 215 -3.01 2.42 23.57
C ILE A 215 -3.84 3.31 24.50
N LEU A 216 -4.51 4.32 23.97
CA LEU A 216 -5.34 5.24 24.76
C LEU A 216 -6.54 4.53 25.42
N VAL A 217 -7.23 3.64 24.70
CA VAL A 217 -8.44 2.97 25.21
C VAL A 217 -8.17 1.68 25.98
N ASN A 218 -7.07 0.98 25.68
CA ASN A 218 -6.69 -0.31 26.29
C ASN A 218 -5.67 -0.14 27.43
N GLY A 219 -5.07 1.05 27.57
CA GLY A 219 -4.03 1.33 28.56
C GLY A 219 -2.79 0.47 28.31
N THR A 220 -2.29 -0.17 29.37
CA THR A 220 -1.09 -1.03 29.33
C THR A 220 -1.42 -2.50 29.01
N ASN A 221 -2.66 -2.82 28.66
CA ASN A 221 -3.03 -4.20 28.35
C ASN A 221 -2.47 -4.62 26.99
N GLU A 222 -1.76 -5.74 26.96
CA GLU A 222 -1.15 -6.30 25.76
C GLU A 222 -2.17 -7.02 24.86
N LYS A 223 -3.33 -7.40 25.42
CA LYS A 223 -4.42 -8.04 24.68
C LYS A 223 -5.59 -7.08 24.47
N VAL A 224 -6.24 -7.18 23.32
CA VAL A 224 -7.40 -6.39 22.93
C VAL A 224 -8.61 -7.30 22.74
N ASP A 225 -9.76 -6.90 23.29
CA ASP A 225 -11.06 -7.51 23.01
C ASP A 225 -11.84 -6.73 21.94
N MET A 226 -12.93 -7.31 21.46
CA MET A 226 -13.73 -6.71 20.38
C MET A 226 -14.33 -5.36 20.73
N LYS A 227 -14.71 -5.13 22.00
CA LYS A 227 -15.32 -3.86 22.43
C LYS A 227 -14.27 -2.75 22.43
N ILE A 228 -13.07 -3.05 22.91
CA ILE A 228 -11.95 -2.10 22.88
C ILE A 228 -11.51 -1.82 21.44
N ALA A 229 -11.41 -2.86 20.59
CA ALA A 229 -11.09 -2.69 19.18
C ALA A 229 -12.11 -1.82 18.45
N ALA A 230 -13.40 -2.10 18.61
CA ALA A 230 -14.47 -1.31 18.01
C ALA A 230 -14.43 0.15 18.46
N LYS A 231 -14.27 0.38 19.78
CA LYS A 231 -14.14 1.72 20.35
C LYS A 231 -12.92 2.46 19.80
N ALA A 232 -11.79 1.78 19.63
CA ALA A 232 -10.58 2.38 19.08
C ALA A 232 -10.77 2.77 17.60
N ILE A 233 -11.34 1.87 16.78
CA ILE A 233 -11.62 2.14 15.37
C ILE A 233 -12.58 3.34 15.23
N GLN A 234 -13.67 3.36 15.99
CA GLN A 234 -14.62 4.49 16.01
C GLN A 234 -13.99 5.79 16.52
N GLY A 235 -13.04 5.70 17.45
CA GLY A 235 -12.29 6.85 17.94
C GLY A 235 -11.44 7.51 16.85
N VAL A 236 -10.98 6.73 15.86
CA VAL A 236 -10.17 7.22 14.73
C VAL A 236 -11.02 7.60 13.52
N ASP A 237 -12.12 6.89 13.28
CA ASP A 237 -13.03 7.12 12.16
C ASP A 237 -14.51 7.04 12.59
N GLN A 238 -15.06 8.19 12.95
CA GLN A 238 -16.41 8.31 13.49
C GLN A 238 -17.53 8.17 12.44
N GLY A 239 -17.17 8.22 11.15
CA GLY A 239 -18.14 8.13 10.04
C GLY A 239 -18.36 6.73 9.50
N LEU A 240 -17.73 5.71 10.09
CA LEU A 240 -17.92 4.33 9.70
C LEU A 240 -19.36 3.87 9.92
N SER A 241 -19.92 3.18 8.93
CA SER A 241 -21.17 2.45 9.13
C SER A 241 -20.95 1.28 10.09
N THR A 242 -22.01 0.81 10.74
CA THR A 242 -21.94 -0.37 11.63
C THR A 242 -21.39 -1.59 10.92
N GLN A 243 -21.76 -1.80 9.64
CA GLN A 243 -21.23 -2.90 8.84
C GLN A 243 -19.72 -2.76 8.63
N ALA A 244 -19.25 -1.59 8.18
CA ALA A 244 -17.83 -1.36 7.93
C ALA A 244 -16.99 -1.50 9.21
N LEU A 245 -17.52 -1.05 10.36
CA LEU A 245 -16.88 -1.26 11.65
C LEU A 245 -16.76 -2.75 11.98
N ASN A 246 -17.85 -3.51 11.82
CA ASN A 246 -17.84 -4.95 12.10
C ASN A 246 -16.86 -5.69 11.19
N ASP A 247 -16.79 -5.33 9.91
CA ASP A 247 -15.84 -5.92 8.95
C ASP A 247 -14.39 -5.66 9.36
N LEU A 248 -14.09 -4.44 9.82
CA LEU A 248 -12.75 -4.06 10.29
C LEU A 248 -12.37 -4.77 11.60
N VAL A 249 -13.31 -4.89 12.55
CA VAL A 249 -13.08 -5.65 13.79
C VAL A 249 -12.87 -7.13 13.45
N ALA A 250 -13.71 -7.71 12.58
CA ALA A 250 -13.63 -9.11 12.13
C ALA A 250 -12.27 -9.43 11.54
N ARG A 251 -11.82 -8.59 10.62
CA ARG A 251 -10.48 -8.67 10.06
C ARG A 251 -9.41 -8.65 11.13
N GLY A 252 -9.45 -7.72 12.08
CA GLY A 252 -8.46 -7.65 13.16
C GLY A 252 -8.39 -8.92 14.01
N PHE A 253 -9.51 -9.62 14.20
CA PHE A 253 -9.55 -10.91 14.91
C PHE A 253 -9.31 -12.13 14.01
N ALA A 254 -9.01 -11.94 12.73
CA ALA A 254 -8.93 -13.00 11.71
C ALA A 254 -10.19 -13.88 11.68
N ARG A 255 -11.35 -13.21 11.67
CA ARG A 255 -12.69 -13.81 11.67
C ARG A 255 -13.55 -13.27 10.54
N GLU A 256 -14.60 -14.00 10.22
CA GLU A 256 -15.66 -13.51 9.34
C GLU A 256 -16.60 -12.57 10.10
N PRO A 257 -17.19 -11.55 9.45
CA PRO A 257 -18.13 -10.63 10.09
C PRO A 257 -19.33 -11.34 10.74
N SER A 258 -19.80 -12.44 10.15
CA SER A 258 -20.88 -13.27 10.70
C SER A 258 -20.51 -13.92 12.04
N GLU A 259 -19.25 -14.33 12.21
CA GLU A 259 -18.76 -14.92 13.45
C GLU A 259 -18.74 -13.88 14.58
N ILE A 260 -18.35 -12.64 14.29
CA ILE A 260 -18.41 -11.53 15.26
C ILE A 260 -19.84 -11.26 15.71
N LEU A 261 -20.78 -11.16 14.77
CA LEU A 261 -22.18 -10.89 15.10
C LEU A 261 -22.76 -11.97 16.00
N SER A 262 -22.42 -13.24 15.74
CA SER A 262 -22.83 -14.36 16.58
C SER A 262 -22.21 -14.35 17.98
N ALA A 263 -20.94 -13.93 18.10
CA ALA A 263 -20.24 -13.85 19.39
C ALA A 263 -20.71 -12.66 20.24
N ASN A 264 -21.23 -11.60 19.62
CA ASN A 264 -21.82 -10.44 20.31
C ASN A 264 -23.30 -10.63 20.68
N ALA A 265 -23.96 -11.70 20.21
CA ALA A 265 -25.34 -12.01 20.58
C ALA A 265 -25.43 -12.50 22.04
N GLU A 266 -26.57 -12.26 22.70
CA GLU A 266 -26.79 -12.71 24.08
C GLU A 266 -26.61 -14.24 24.19
N GLY A 267 -25.65 -14.68 24.99
CA GLY A 267 -25.31 -16.09 25.19
C GLY A 267 -24.27 -16.67 24.24
N GLY A 268 -23.68 -15.87 23.33
CA GLY A 268 -22.58 -16.30 22.47
C GLY A 268 -21.29 -16.59 23.24
N ALA A 269 -20.52 -17.59 22.79
CA ALA A 269 -19.14 -17.77 23.25
C ALA A 269 -18.34 -16.55 22.76
N GLY A 270 -18.05 -15.61 23.67
CA GLY A 270 -17.30 -14.40 23.31
C GLY A 270 -15.97 -14.74 22.64
N VAL A 271 -15.51 -13.88 21.74
CA VAL A 271 -14.20 -14.09 21.11
C VAL A 271 -13.08 -13.76 22.10
N GLU A 272 -12.11 -14.66 22.20
CA GLU A 272 -10.98 -14.50 23.10
C GLU A 272 -10.16 -13.24 22.75
N PRO A 273 -9.73 -12.44 23.75
CA PRO A 273 -8.82 -11.33 23.51
C PRO A 273 -7.49 -11.79 22.92
N ILE A 274 -7.01 -11.10 21.89
CA ILE A 274 -5.75 -11.41 21.20
C ILE A 274 -4.69 -10.34 21.46
N PRO A 275 -3.38 -10.64 21.30
CA PRO A 275 -2.34 -9.62 21.37
C PRO A 275 -2.61 -8.45 20.42
N VAL A 276 -2.36 -7.21 20.87
CA VAL A 276 -2.50 -5.99 20.05
C VAL A 276 -1.68 -6.09 18.76
N THR A 277 -0.50 -6.72 18.83
CA THR A 277 0.36 -6.96 17.66
C THR A 277 -0.29 -7.83 16.61
N ASP A 278 -1.01 -8.87 17.03
CA ASP A 278 -1.69 -9.81 16.13
C ASP A 278 -2.94 -9.14 15.54
N PHE A 279 -3.68 -8.39 16.36
CA PHE A 279 -4.80 -7.58 15.89
C PHE A 279 -4.38 -6.61 14.79
N LEU A 280 -3.33 -5.82 15.03
CA LEU A 280 -2.83 -4.85 14.03
C LEU A 280 -2.27 -5.54 12.79
N LYS A 281 -1.63 -6.71 12.94
CA LYS A 281 -1.15 -7.50 11.80
C LYS A 281 -2.30 -7.94 10.91
N ASN A 282 -3.36 -8.49 11.49
CA ASN A 282 -4.52 -8.94 10.71
C ASN A 282 -5.31 -7.76 10.15
N PHE A 283 -5.47 -6.67 10.92
CA PHE A 283 -6.12 -5.45 10.45
C PHE A 283 -5.50 -4.93 9.15
N LYS A 284 -4.16 -4.99 9.04
CA LYS A 284 -3.38 -4.56 7.86
C LYS A 284 -3.50 -5.45 6.63
N SER A 285 -4.00 -6.68 6.74
CA SER A 285 -4.03 -7.65 5.63
C SER A 285 -5.21 -7.43 4.67
N GLY A 286 -5.73 -6.21 4.59
CA GLY A 286 -6.80 -5.87 3.69
C GLY A 286 -6.82 -4.39 3.33
N ILE A 287 -7.68 -4.04 2.38
CA ILE A 287 -7.90 -2.64 2.00
C ILE A 287 -8.53 -1.90 3.19
N ILE A 288 -7.76 -0.97 3.76
CA ILE A 288 -8.21 -0.04 4.81
C ILE A 288 -8.36 1.36 4.20
N SER A 289 -9.49 2.03 4.43
CA SER A 289 -9.68 3.41 3.99
C SER A 289 -10.51 4.16 5.01
N ARG A 290 -10.14 5.43 5.25
CA ARG A 290 -10.86 6.29 6.18
C ARG A 290 -12.04 6.95 5.47
N VAL A 291 -13.20 6.96 6.12
CA VAL A 291 -14.42 7.62 5.66
C VAL A 291 -14.40 9.09 6.03
N THR A 292 -13.96 9.42 7.24
CA THR A 292 -13.85 10.82 7.70
C THR A 292 -12.51 11.44 7.37
N LYS A 293 -12.47 12.78 7.30
CA LYS A 293 -11.21 13.53 7.24
C LYS A 293 -10.42 13.27 8.51
N ARG A 294 -9.09 13.13 8.40
CA ARG A 294 -8.22 13.01 9.58
C ARG A 294 -8.36 14.26 10.44
N SER A 295 -8.86 14.11 11.66
CA SER A 295 -8.85 15.21 12.63
C SER A 295 -7.39 15.51 13.00
N ASN A 296 -7.03 16.79 13.03
CA ASN A 296 -5.76 17.26 13.62
C ASN A 296 -5.82 17.08 15.15
N THR A 297 -5.85 15.85 15.62
CA THR A 297 -5.66 15.52 17.04
C THR A 297 -4.18 15.70 17.36
N LYS A 298 -3.79 16.97 17.58
CA LYS A 298 -2.56 17.36 18.29
C LYS A 298 -2.63 16.84 19.73
N ALA A 299 -2.51 15.53 19.95
CA ALA A 299 -2.66 14.99 21.31
C ALA A 299 -2.02 13.62 21.57
N VAL A 300 -1.04 13.13 20.81
CA VAL A 300 -0.30 11.89 21.23
C VAL A 300 1.18 11.88 20.83
N LYS A 301 1.74 12.97 20.29
CA LYS A 301 3.17 12.99 19.87
C LYS A 301 4.16 13.35 20.98
N ASP A 302 3.71 13.79 22.16
CA ASP A 302 4.61 14.27 23.23
C ASP A 302 5.04 13.24 24.27
N SER A 303 4.59 11.98 24.23
CA SER A 303 4.88 11.01 25.31
C SER A 303 5.83 9.84 24.96
N THR A 304 6.21 9.62 23.70
CA THR A 304 7.12 8.50 23.36
C THR A 304 8.28 8.92 22.47
N GLY A 305 9.24 9.63 23.08
CA GLY A 305 10.57 9.82 22.52
C GLY A 305 11.31 8.49 22.36
N ARG A 306 11.20 7.87 21.18
CA ARG A 306 12.10 6.76 20.81
C ARG A 306 12.42 6.80 19.31
N LYS A 307 13.43 7.58 18.95
CA LYS A 307 14.15 7.46 17.67
C LYS A 307 14.90 6.11 17.66
N GLY A 308 14.25 5.07 17.16
CA GLY A 308 14.81 3.73 17.02
C GLY A 308 15.53 3.55 15.69
N ARG A 309 16.85 3.42 15.74
CA ARG A 309 17.77 3.06 14.65
C ARG A 309 17.42 1.65 14.13
N ARG A 310 16.54 1.53 13.11
CA ARG A 310 15.93 0.26 12.63
C ARG A 310 16.52 -0.35 11.34
N GLY A 311 17.65 0.15 10.85
CA GLY A 311 18.18 -0.24 9.53
C GLY A 311 18.92 -1.59 9.43
N SER A 312 19.51 -2.10 10.52
CA SER A 312 20.47 -3.23 10.43
C SER A 312 19.82 -4.62 10.57
N THR A 313 18.77 -4.76 11.38
CA THR A 313 18.18 -6.07 11.71
C THR A 313 17.17 -6.56 10.66
N ARG A 314 16.62 -5.66 9.83
CA ARG A 314 15.61 -6.01 8.79
C ARG A 314 16.23 -6.63 7.53
N LEU A 315 17.45 -6.24 7.18
CA LEU A 315 18.18 -6.74 6.00
C LEU A 315 18.46 -8.25 6.08
N SER A 316 18.73 -8.79 7.27
CA SER A 316 19.02 -10.21 7.45
C SER A 316 17.75 -11.08 7.48
N ILE A 317 16.64 -10.57 8.02
CA ILE A 317 15.39 -11.35 8.16
C ILE A 317 14.74 -11.61 6.79
N VAL A 318 14.67 -10.60 5.92
CA VAL A 318 14.08 -10.74 4.58
C VAL A 318 15.00 -11.53 3.64
N ALA A 319 16.32 -11.30 3.67
CA ALA A 319 17.28 -12.11 2.92
C ALA A 319 17.25 -13.60 3.35
N ASN A 320 17.08 -13.85 4.65
CA ASN A 320 16.90 -15.21 5.17
C ASN A 320 15.52 -15.80 4.84
N ALA A 321 14.45 -15.01 4.78
CA ALA A 321 13.12 -15.46 4.37
C ALA A 321 13.08 -15.85 2.88
N VAL A 322 13.69 -15.04 2.00
CA VAL A 322 13.89 -15.36 0.57
C VAL A 322 14.77 -16.61 0.42
N GLY A 323 15.84 -16.72 1.22
CA GLY A 323 16.70 -17.92 1.25
C GLY A 323 16.05 -19.17 1.87
N ALA A 324 15.08 -19.01 2.78
CA ALA A 324 14.36 -20.11 3.43
C ALA A 324 13.22 -20.62 2.54
N ALA A 325 12.43 -19.74 1.92
CA ALA A 325 11.44 -20.10 0.89
C ALA A 325 12.10 -20.83 -0.29
N ALA A 326 13.37 -20.53 -0.56
CA ALA A 326 14.15 -21.25 -1.55
C ALA A 326 14.51 -22.71 -1.16
N LYS A 327 14.47 -23.08 0.13
CA LYS A 327 14.81 -24.44 0.58
C LYS A 327 13.60 -25.35 0.78
N THR A 328 12.39 -24.81 0.91
CA THR A 328 11.20 -25.58 1.31
C THR A 328 10.47 -26.36 0.20
N LYS A 329 11.05 -26.50 -1.00
CA LYS A 329 10.44 -27.31 -2.10
C LYS A 329 11.34 -28.39 -2.72
N ILE A 330 12.46 -28.74 -2.08
CA ILE A 330 13.26 -29.92 -2.45
C ILE A 330 12.95 -31.02 -1.43
N THR A 331 11.74 -31.58 -1.49
CA THR A 331 11.37 -32.90 -0.93
C THR A 331 9.95 -33.21 -1.41
N LYS A 332 9.84 -33.63 -2.68
CA LYS A 332 8.83 -34.54 -3.27
C LYS A 332 8.84 -34.40 -4.79
N SER A 333 9.73 -35.15 -5.43
CA SER A 333 9.40 -36.03 -6.55
C SER A 333 10.41 -37.16 -6.58
#